data_AF-A0A3M2FFP2-F1
#
_entry.id   AF-A0A3M2FFP2-F1
#
_cell.length_a   1.000
_cell.length_b   1.000
_cell.length_c   1.000
_cell.angle_alpha   90.00
_cell.angle_beta   90.00
_cell.angle_gamma   90.00
#
_symmetry.space_group_name_H-M   'P 1'
#
loop_
_entity.id
_entity.type
_entity.pdbx_description
1 polymer ?
#
loop_
_entity_poly.entity_id
_entity_poly.type
_entity_poly.pdbx_seq_one_letter_code
_entity_poly.pdbx_strand_id
1 'polypeptide(L)'
;MHIDFQYAQWGMIFAALIYVIGNATWTNHIARRHRWAGWLMWIVAAVLVLVAGAAVEARLAGGETLATLTQADGEKHWIILTLFALLSVPGAACVLFRQSVAWTRFAVSACALLLFIPLGTQINDPNDPRLSLSLGITLAVVGILWMLSMLLDSEPEHRRKTVPVEEADA
;
A
#
# COMPACT_ATOMS: atom_id res chain seq x y z
N MET A 1 25.55 -7.60 14.89
CA MET A 1 24.75 -6.56 14.22
C MET A 1 24.05 -5.78 15.32
N HIS A 2 24.46 -4.54 15.59
CA HIS A 2 23.75 -3.67 16.54
C HIS A 2 22.50 -3.16 15.81
N ILE A 3 21.34 -3.70 16.15
CA ILE A 3 20.07 -3.18 15.63
C ILE A 3 19.78 -1.92 16.41
N ASP A 4 19.81 -0.77 15.72
CA ASP A 4 19.43 0.48 16.31
C ASP A 4 17.90 0.61 16.27
N PHE A 5 17.27 0.19 17.36
CA PHE A 5 15.81 0.21 17.51
C PHE A 5 15.24 1.63 17.44
N GLN A 6 16.06 2.69 17.52
CA GLN A 6 15.61 4.06 17.36
C GLN A 6 14.94 4.29 15.99
N TYR A 7 15.43 3.65 14.92
CA TYR A 7 14.87 3.81 13.57
C TYR A 7 13.67 2.92 13.27
N ALA A 8 13.35 1.96 14.16
CA ALA A 8 12.24 1.04 13.93
C ALA A 8 10.91 1.78 13.75
N GLN A 9 10.68 2.86 14.51
CA GLN A 9 9.51 3.74 14.37
C GLN A 9 9.34 4.31 12.97
N TRP A 10 10.43 4.80 12.37
CA TRP A 10 10.42 5.33 11.01
C TRP A 10 10.10 4.25 9.98
N GLY A 11 10.64 3.04 10.16
CA GLY A 11 10.32 1.89 9.33
C GLY A 11 8.83 1.51 9.37
N MET A 12 8.22 1.50 10.57
CA MET A 12 6.78 1.22 10.73
C MET A 12 5.91 2.26 10.01
N ILE A 13 6.23 3.55 10.20
CA ILE A 13 5.50 4.66 9.57
C ILE A 13 5.65 4.61 8.05
N PHE A 14 6.86 4.33 7.56
CA PHE A 14 7.12 4.22 6.14
C PHE A 14 6.35 3.05 5.51
N ALA A 15 6.34 1.87 6.15
CA ALA A 15 5.55 0.73 5.69
C ALA A 15 4.04 1.04 5.68
N ALA A 16 3.54 1.75 6.69
CA ALA A 16 2.15 2.21 6.74
C ALA A 16 1.81 3.16 5.58
N LEU A 17 2.70 4.11 5.27
CA LEU A 17 2.53 5.04 4.16
C LEU A 17 2.56 4.33 2.81
N ILE A 18 3.49 3.39 2.61
CA ILE A 18 3.54 2.51 1.43
C ILE A 18 2.23 1.75 1.26
N TYR A 19 1.71 1.16 2.35
CA TYR A 19 0.44 0.43 2.32
C TYR A 19 -0.74 1.32 1.92
N VAL A 20 -0.85 2.51 2.52
CA VAL A 20 -1.92 3.46 2.22
C VAL A 20 -1.85 3.92 0.76
N ILE A 21 -0.68 4.38 0.30
CA ILE A 21 -0.50 4.87 -1.07
C ILE A 21 -0.76 3.75 -2.07
N GLY A 22 -0.16 2.57 -1.83
CA GLY A 22 -0.31 1.40 -2.70
C GLY A 22 -1.77 1.04 -2.91
N ASN A 23 -2.55 0.91 -1.83
CA ASN A 23 -3.97 0.57 -1.95
C ASN A 23 -4.80 1.74 -2.50
N ALA A 24 -4.54 3.00 -2.12
CA ALA A 24 -5.26 4.18 -2.61
C ALA A 24 -5.13 4.38 -4.14
N THR A 25 -3.98 4.05 -4.73
CA THR A 25 -3.78 4.11 -6.19
C THR A 25 -4.69 3.16 -6.95
N TRP A 26 -5.12 2.07 -6.32
CA TRP A 26 -6.07 1.11 -6.88
C TRP A 26 -7.50 1.41 -6.49
N THR A 27 -7.77 1.77 -5.23
CA THR A 27 -9.13 1.97 -4.69
C THR A 27 -9.68 3.36 -5.02
N ASN A 28 -9.75 3.69 -6.30
CA ASN A 28 -10.37 4.91 -6.81
C ASN A 28 -11.15 4.66 -8.10
N HIS A 29 -12.08 5.57 -8.41
CA HIS A 29 -12.98 5.50 -9.54
C HIS A 29 -12.25 5.41 -10.89
N ILE A 30 -11.08 6.06 -11.02
CA ILE A 30 -10.28 6.05 -12.25
C ILE A 30 -9.75 4.65 -12.50
N ALA A 31 -9.10 4.04 -11.51
CA ALA A 31 -8.53 2.69 -11.60
C ALA A 31 -9.62 1.61 -11.82
N ARG A 32 -10.81 1.80 -11.23
CA ARG A 32 -11.95 0.90 -11.44
C ARG A 32 -12.56 0.96 -12.83
N ARG A 33 -12.67 2.17 -13.40
CA ARG A 33 -13.18 2.37 -14.76
C ARG A 33 -12.13 1.98 -15.80
N HIS A 34 -10.87 2.31 -15.54
CA HIS A 34 -9.74 2.14 -16.45
C HIS A 34 -8.57 1.48 -15.72
N ARG A 35 -8.50 0.15 -15.79
CA ARG A 35 -7.42 -0.63 -15.14
C ARG A 35 -6.01 -0.20 -15.53
N TRP A 36 -5.81 0.24 -16.78
CA TRP A 36 -4.53 0.73 -17.26
C TRP A 36 -4.11 2.02 -16.53
N ALA A 37 -5.07 2.88 -16.18
CA ALA A 37 -4.80 4.09 -15.40
C ALA A 37 -4.42 3.73 -13.96
N GLY A 38 -5.01 2.66 -13.40
CA GLY A 38 -4.57 2.07 -12.13
C GLY A 38 -3.10 1.68 -12.16
N TRP A 39 -2.66 0.93 -13.18
CA TRP A 39 -1.24 0.60 -13.36
C TRP A 39 -0.35 1.83 -13.51
N LEU A 40 -0.77 2.83 -14.28
CA LEU A 40 0.00 4.07 -14.45
C LEU A 40 0.18 4.82 -13.12
N MET A 41 -0.91 5.03 -12.37
CA MET A 41 -0.87 5.68 -11.06
C MET A 41 -0.02 4.88 -10.07
N TRP A 42 -0.11 3.55 -10.11
CA TRP A 42 0.67 2.66 -9.26
C TRP A 42 2.18 2.75 -9.56
N ILE A 43 2.59 2.80 -10.83
CA ILE A 43 4.00 3.00 -11.23
C ILE A 43 4.51 4.37 -10.77
N VAL A 44 3.73 5.43 -11.00
CA VAL A 44 4.10 6.78 -10.55
C VAL A 44 4.26 6.82 -9.04
N ALA A 45 3.34 6.19 -8.30
CA ALA A 45 3.43 6.08 -6.85
C ALA A 45 4.67 5.28 -6.40
N ALA A 46 5.03 4.20 -7.09
CA ALA A 46 6.24 3.43 -6.80
C ALA A 46 7.51 4.30 -6.90
N VAL A 47 7.60 5.12 -7.95
CA VAL A 47 8.71 6.07 -8.12
C VAL A 47 8.72 7.12 -7.01
N LEU A 48 7.56 7.67 -6.64
CA LEU A 48 7.47 8.64 -5.54
C LEU A 48 7.86 8.03 -4.19
N VAL A 49 7.50 6.77 -3.94
CA VAL A 49 7.89 6.02 -2.74
C VAL A 49 9.40 5.83 -2.67
N LEU A 50 10.06 5.54 -3.81
CA LEU A 50 11.52 5.46 -3.86
C LEU A 50 12.19 6.79 -3.54
N VAL A 51 11.71 7.88 -4.13
CA VAL A 51 12.21 9.24 -3.86
C VAL A 51 12.01 9.59 -2.38
N ALA A 52 10.84 9.27 -1.81
CA ALA A 52 10.56 9.50 -0.40
C ALA A 52 11.47 8.66 0.52
N GLY A 53 11.69 7.39 0.20
CA GLY A 53 12.58 6.51 0.95
C GLY A 53 14.01 7.03 0.97
N ALA A 54 14.53 7.43 -0.20
CA ALA A 54 15.86 8.02 -0.29
C ALA A 54 15.96 9.37 0.41
N ALA A 55 14.89 10.19 0.41
CA ALA A 55 14.85 11.45 1.15
C ALA A 55 14.94 11.24 2.66
N VAL A 56 14.21 10.23 3.19
CA VAL A 56 14.29 9.84 4.60
C VAL A 56 15.69 9.36 4.95
N GLU A 57 16.27 8.47 4.14
CA GLU A 57 17.63 7.97 4.36
C GLU A 57 18.67 9.10 4.35
N ALA A 58 18.61 9.99 3.36
CA ALA A 58 19.49 11.15 3.26
C ALA A 58 19.36 12.05 4.50
N ARG A 59 18.14 12.29 4.99
CA ARG A 59 17.91 13.11 6.18
C ARG A 59 18.48 12.47 7.44
N LEU A 60 18.38 11.15 7.58
CA LEU A 60 18.91 10.40 8.73
C LEU A 60 20.44 10.30 8.68
N ALA A 61 21.02 10.18 7.49
CA ALA A 61 22.47 10.11 7.26
C ALA A 61 23.16 11.49 7.19
N GLY A 62 22.39 12.58 7.13
CA GLY A 62 22.92 13.94 6.98
C GLY A 62 23.45 14.27 5.57
N GLY A 63 22.97 13.56 4.55
CA GLY A 63 23.40 13.71 3.15
C GLY A 63 22.36 14.36 2.23
N GLU A 64 22.70 14.47 0.94
CA GLU A 64 21.80 14.99 -0.09
C GLU A 64 20.96 13.86 -0.74
N THR A 65 19.64 14.08 -0.85
CA THR A 65 18.66 13.10 -1.37
C THR A 65 19.01 12.57 -2.77
N LEU A 66 19.48 13.44 -3.65
CA LEU A 66 19.76 13.09 -5.05
C LEU A 66 21.01 12.21 -5.16
N ALA A 67 22.02 12.50 -4.33
CA ALA A 67 23.19 11.64 -4.19
C ALA A 67 22.78 10.27 -3.64
N THR A 68 21.94 10.20 -2.60
CA THR A 68 21.43 8.94 -2.04
C THR A 68 20.65 8.12 -3.08
N LEU A 69 19.82 8.74 -3.93
CA LEU A 69 19.12 8.02 -5.01
C LEU A 69 20.05 7.39 -6.06
N THR A 70 21.15 8.07 -6.39
CA THR A 70 22.10 7.60 -7.41
C THR A 70 23.19 6.68 -6.88
N GLN A 71 23.49 6.78 -5.58
CA GLN A 71 24.55 6.01 -4.90
C GLN A 71 24.01 4.88 -4.02
N ALA A 72 22.70 4.84 -3.76
CA ALA A 72 22.11 3.76 -2.97
C ALA A 72 22.28 2.42 -3.69
N ASP A 73 22.64 1.41 -2.90
CA ASP A 73 22.67 0.02 -3.35
C ASP A 73 21.34 -0.34 -4.00
N GLY A 74 21.39 -0.86 -5.23
CA GLY A 74 20.21 -1.30 -5.98
C GLY A 74 19.35 -2.30 -5.20
N GLU A 75 19.95 -3.02 -4.24
CA GLU A 75 19.27 -3.89 -3.29
C GLU A 75 18.22 -3.14 -2.45
N LYS A 76 18.52 -1.96 -1.92
CA LYS A 76 17.58 -1.17 -1.10
C LYS A 76 16.37 -0.75 -1.90
N HIS A 77 16.57 -0.25 -3.11
CA HIS A 77 15.48 0.14 -4.00
C HIS A 77 14.60 -1.06 -4.37
N TRP A 78 15.22 -2.22 -4.62
CA TRP A 78 14.47 -3.44 -4.93
C TRP A 78 13.63 -3.92 -3.74
N ILE A 79 14.16 -3.87 -2.52
CA ILE A 79 13.40 -4.20 -1.31
C ILE A 79 12.20 -3.27 -1.15
N ILE A 80 12.37 -1.96 -1.33
CA ILE A 80 11.27 -0.99 -1.22
C ILE A 80 10.21 -1.24 -2.31
N LEU A 81 10.62 -1.50 -3.55
CA LEU A 81 9.70 -1.77 -4.66
C LEU A 81 8.91 -3.07 -4.46
N THR A 82 9.58 -4.14 -4.04
CA THR A 82 8.93 -5.42 -3.76
C THR A 82 7.97 -5.32 -2.58
N LEU A 83 8.34 -4.58 -1.53
CA LEU A 83 7.45 -4.28 -0.41
C LEU A 83 6.23 -3.49 -0.87
N PHE A 84 6.42 -2.44 -1.67
CA PHE A 84 5.32 -1.64 -2.23
C PHE A 84 4.38 -2.49 -3.08
N ALA A 85 4.92 -3.36 -3.93
CA ALA A 85 4.13 -4.30 -4.72
C ALA A 85 3.30 -5.24 -3.85
N LEU A 86 3.92 -5.86 -2.85
CA LEU A 86 3.24 -6.82 -1.97
C LEU A 86 2.14 -6.15 -1.13
N LEU A 87 2.42 -4.97 -0.58
CA LEU A 87 1.49 -4.22 0.25
C LEU A 87 0.31 -3.64 -0.55
N SER A 88 0.46 -3.44 -1.86
CA SER A 88 -0.61 -2.96 -2.76
C SER A 88 -1.59 -4.05 -3.20
N VAL A 89 -1.27 -5.34 -2.98
CA VAL A 89 -2.03 -6.48 -3.50
C VAL A 89 -3.51 -6.47 -3.12
N PRO A 90 -3.93 -6.19 -1.86
CA PRO A 90 -5.34 -6.26 -1.49
C PRO A 90 -6.23 -5.35 -2.35
N GLY A 91 -5.84 -4.07 -2.50
CA GLY A 91 -6.55 -3.11 -3.34
C GLY A 91 -6.49 -3.47 -4.81
N ALA A 92 -5.30 -3.80 -5.32
CA ALA A 92 -5.10 -4.20 -6.71
C ALA A 92 -5.96 -5.40 -7.10
N ALA A 93 -5.92 -6.48 -6.29
CA ALA A 93 -6.68 -7.70 -6.53
C ALA A 93 -8.19 -7.41 -6.56
N CYS A 94 -8.71 -6.65 -5.59
CA CYS A 94 -10.13 -6.31 -5.56
C CYS A 94 -10.58 -5.56 -6.83
N VAL A 95 -9.77 -4.63 -7.34
CA VAL A 95 -10.08 -3.86 -8.55
C VAL A 95 -9.95 -4.71 -9.82
N LEU A 96 -8.89 -5.50 -9.92
CA LEU A 96 -8.65 -6.37 -11.07
C LEU A 96 -9.75 -7.44 -11.19
N PHE A 97 -10.17 -8.03 -10.06
CA PHE A 97 -11.26 -9.00 -9.98
C PHE A 97 -12.66 -8.38 -9.92
N ARG A 98 -12.80 -7.05 -10.02
CA ARG A 98 -14.09 -6.33 -10.01
C ARG A 98 -14.94 -6.63 -8.77
N GLN A 99 -14.30 -6.73 -7.62
CA GLN A 99 -14.98 -6.89 -6.33
C GLN A 99 -15.74 -5.62 -5.96
N SER A 100 -16.83 -5.78 -5.21
CA SER A 100 -17.63 -4.65 -4.73
C SER A 100 -16.83 -3.73 -3.81
N VAL A 101 -17.30 -2.49 -3.64
CA VAL A 101 -16.64 -1.52 -2.74
C VAL A 101 -16.59 -2.06 -1.31
N ALA A 102 -17.69 -2.67 -0.84
CA ALA A 102 -17.74 -3.27 0.50
C ALA A 102 -16.64 -4.34 0.69
N TRP A 103 -16.43 -5.18 -0.32
CA TRP A 103 -15.41 -6.23 -0.26
C TRP A 103 -13.99 -5.68 -0.35
N THR A 104 -13.81 -4.62 -1.11
CA THR A 104 -12.54 -3.91 -1.21
C THR A 104 -12.17 -3.28 0.14
N ARG A 105 -13.12 -2.58 0.78
CA ARG A 105 -12.93 -1.99 2.11
C ARG A 105 -12.57 -3.04 3.15
N PHE A 106 -13.29 -4.16 3.14
CA PHE A 106 -13.02 -5.27 4.03
C PHE A 106 -11.61 -5.84 3.80
N ALA A 107 -11.25 -6.16 2.55
CA ALA A 107 -9.96 -6.77 2.23
C ALA A 107 -8.78 -5.88 2.66
N VAL A 108 -8.82 -4.59 2.32
CA VAL A 108 -7.74 -3.67 2.67
C VAL A 108 -7.71 -3.43 4.19
N SER A 109 -8.85 -3.26 4.86
CA SER A 109 -8.86 -3.04 6.32
C SER A 109 -8.41 -4.29 7.09
N ALA A 110 -8.87 -5.48 6.68
CA ALA A 110 -8.49 -6.74 7.30
C ALA A 110 -6.99 -7.02 7.14
N CYS A 111 -6.43 -6.79 5.94
CA CYS A 111 -4.99 -6.90 5.73
C CYS A 111 -4.20 -5.90 6.58
N ALA A 112 -4.67 -4.65 6.70
CA ALA A 112 -4.01 -3.66 7.57
C ALA A 112 -3.97 -4.13 9.04
N LEU A 113 -5.09 -4.64 9.56
CA LEU A 113 -5.16 -5.18 10.93
C LEU A 113 -4.19 -6.35 11.12
N LEU A 114 -4.16 -7.29 10.18
CA LEU A 114 -3.28 -8.47 10.24
C LEU A 114 -1.79 -8.11 10.16
N LEU A 115 -1.43 -7.08 9.40
CA LEU A 115 -0.04 -6.67 9.23
C LEU A 115 0.45 -5.78 10.36
N PHE A 116 -0.29 -4.72 10.70
CA PHE A 116 0.23 -3.65 11.55
C PHE A 116 0.03 -3.91 13.05
N ILE A 117 -0.96 -4.69 13.48
CA ILE A 117 -1.12 -5.04 14.90
C ILE A 117 0.11 -5.80 15.42
N PRO A 118 0.51 -6.94 14.83
CA PRO A 118 1.65 -7.72 15.33
C PRO A 118 3.00 -7.07 15.02
N LEU A 119 3.06 -6.07 14.15
CA LEU A 119 4.31 -5.41 13.74
C LEU A 119 5.10 -4.87 14.94
N GLY A 120 4.41 -4.31 15.94
CA GLY A 120 5.04 -3.76 17.15
C GLY A 120 5.75 -4.82 18.01
N THR A 121 5.27 -6.06 18.01
CA THR A 121 5.89 -7.17 18.76
C THR A 121 6.95 -7.89 17.95
N GLN A 122 6.86 -7.86 16.61
CA GLN A 122 7.85 -8.45 15.70
C GLN A 122 9.18 -7.70 15.67
N ILE A 123 9.21 -6.45 16.12
CA ILE A 123 10.44 -5.63 16.14
C ILE A 123 11.47 -6.17 17.17
N ASN A 124 11.10 -7.12 18.04
CA ASN A 124 11.99 -7.80 18.98
C ASN A 124 12.86 -6.83 19.81
N ASP A 125 12.34 -5.65 20.12
CA ASP A 125 12.97 -4.71 21.05
C ASP A 125 12.89 -5.31 22.46
N PRO A 126 14.03 -5.63 23.11
CA PRO A 126 14.04 -6.34 24.39
C PRO A 126 13.49 -5.49 25.55
N ASN A 127 13.37 -4.17 25.37
CA ASN A 127 12.97 -3.25 26.43
C ASN A 127 11.52 -2.75 26.29
N ASP A 128 10.98 -2.68 25.08
CA ASP A 128 9.63 -2.15 24.84
C ASP A 128 8.97 -2.78 23.60
N PRO A 129 8.00 -3.69 23.75
CA PRO A 129 7.16 -4.11 22.63
C PRO A 129 6.31 -2.90 22.22
N ARG A 130 6.64 -2.28 21.10
CA ARG A 130 6.07 -1.03 20.55
C ARG A 130 4.62 -1.16 20.07
N LEU A 131 3.82 -1.92 20.78
CA LEU A 131 2.46 -2.32 20.48
C LEU A 131 1.50 -1.13 20.53
N SER A 132 1.72 -0.16 21.42
CA SER A 132 0.93 1.07 21.47
C SER A 132 1.06 1.86 20.17
N LEU A 133 2.29 1.99 19.65
CA LEU A 133 2.54 2.64 18.37
C LEU A 133 1.95 1.83 17.22
N SER A 134 2.12 0.51 17.22
CA SER A 134 1.61 -0.35 16.14
C SER A 134 0.09 -0.30 16.05
N LEU A 135 -0.61 -0.28 17.20
CA LEU A 135 -2.05 -0.05 17.27
C LEU A 135 -2.44 1.35 16.77
N GLY A 136 -1.71 2.39 17.17
CA GLY A 136 -1.94 3.76 16.70
C GLY A 136 -1.80 3.89 15.19
N ILE A 137 -0.73 3.31 14.62
CA ILE A 137 -0.51 3.24 13.17
C ILE A 137 -1.63 2.45 12.49
N THR A 138 -2.03 1.31 13.05
CA THR A 138 -3.10 0.48 12.49
C THR A 138 -4.41 1.26 12.39
N LEU A 139 -4.81 1.94 13.47
CA LEU A 139 -6.02 2.75 13.50
C LEU A 139 -5.95 3.91 12.50
N ALA A 140 -4.80 4.59 12.40
CA ALA A 140 -4.59 5.66 11.42
C ALA A 140 -4.69 5.14 9.99
N VAL A 141 -4.03 4.02 9.67
CA VAL A 141 -4.04 3.40 8.33
C VAL A 141 -5.46 3.01 7.94
N VAL A 142 -6.18 2.29 8.81
CA VAL A 142 -7.57 1.88 8.54
C VAL A 142 -8.47 3.10 8.37
N GLY A 143 -8.35 4.10 9.24
CA GLY A 143 -9.13 5.34 9.15
C GLY A 143 -8.89 6.10 7.85
N ILE A 144 -7.63 6.26 7.43
CA ILE A 144 -7.27 6.94 6.19
C ILE A 144 -7.80 6.15 4.98
N LEU A 145 -7.62 4.84 4.94
CA LEU A 145 -8.10 4.00 3.83
C LEU A 145 -9.62 4.01 3.73
N TRP A 146 -10.32 4.00 4.87
CA TRP A 146 -11.76 4.12 4.90
C TRP A 146 -12.22 5.47 4.35
N MET A 147 -11.59 6.57 4.81
CA MET A 147 -11.84 7.92 4.30
C MET A 147 -11.60 8.01 2.79
N LEU A 148 -10.46 7.52 2.30
CA LEU A 148 -10.13 7.51 0.88
C LEU A 148 -11.12 6.66 0.07
N SER A 149 -11.55 5.51 0.60
CA SER A 149 -12.55 4.68 -0.06
C SER A 149 -13.94 5.33 -0.09
N MET A 150 -14.26 6.21 0.85
CA MET A 150 -15.50 7.01 0.80
C MET A 150 -15.42 8.14 -0.22
N LEU A 151 -14.24 8.76 -0.37
CA LEU A 151 -14.05 9.93 -1.24
C LEU A 151 -13.80 9.57 -2.70
N LEU A 152 -13.07 8.48 -2.96
CA LEU A 152 -12.51 8.20 -4.28
C LEU A 152 -13.05 6.94 -4.93
N ASP A 153 -13.59 5.99 -4.16
CA ASP A 153 -13.94 4.66 -4.67
C ASP A 153 -15.33 4.62 -5.31
N SER A 154 -15.56 3.66 -6.22
CA SER A 154 -16.83 3.51 -6.94
C SER A 154 -17.21 2.04 -7.14
N GLU A 155 -18.48 1.73 -7.38
CA GLU A 155 -18.86 0.35 -7.72
C GLU A 155 -18.27 -0.07 -9.09
N PRO A 156 -17.95 -1.36 -9.29
CA PRO A 156 -17.42 -1.83 -10.55
C PRO A 156 -18.51 -1.84 -11.63
N GLU A 157 -18.16 -1.36 -12.83
CA GLU A 157 -19.04 -1.45 -14.00
C GLU A 157 -19.21 -2.92 -14.43
N HIS A 158 -20.39 -3.47 -14.19
CA HIS A 158 -20.76 -4.80 -14.69
C HIS A 158 -21.17 -4.69 -16.16
N ARG A 159 -20.22 -4.83 -17.08
CA ARG A 159 -20.57 -5.08 -18.49
C ARG A 159 -21.21 -6.46 -18.60
N ARG A 160 -22.55 -6.50 -18.62
CA ARG A 160 -23.31 -7.70 -18.94
C ARG A 160 -22.83 -8.16 -20.32
N LYS A 161 -22.20 -9.33 -20.40
CA LYS A 161 -22.06 -10.02 -21.68
C LYS A 161 -23.49 -10.34 -22.09
N THR A 162 -24.06 -9.56 -23.00
CA THR A 162 -25.25 -9.96 -23.73
C THR A 162 -24.81 -11.18 -24.53
N VAL A 163 -25.06 -12.37 -23.98
CA VAL A 163 -25.07 -13.59 -24.79
C VAL A 163 -26.17 -13.31 -25.83
N PRO A 164 -25.86 -13.28 -27.14
CA PRO A 164 -26.93 -13.27 -28.13
C PRO A 164 -27.77 -14.52 -27.85
N VAL A 165 -29.05 -14.31 -27.55
CA VAL A 165 -30.03 -15.39 -27.42
C VAL A 165 -30.38 -15.81 -28.85
N GLU A 166 -29.43 -16.47 -29.50
CA GLU A 166 -29.70 -17.32 -30.65
C GLU A 166 -29.57 -18.75 -30.10
N GLU A 167 -30.56 -19.60 -30.36
CA GLU A 167 -30.55 -21.06 -30.07
C GLU A 167 -31.00 -21.53 -28.67
N ALA A 168 -32.03 -20.93 -28.06
CA ALA A 168 -32.82 -21.63 -27.02
C ALA A 168 -34.14 -22.25 -27.55
N ASP A 169 -34.48 -21.97 -28.81
CA ASP A 169 -35.68 -22.49 -29.48
C ASP A 169 -35.28 -23.06 -30.86
N ALA A 170 -34.74 -24.30 -30.88
CA ALA A 170 -34.65 -25.14 -32.07
C ALA A 170 -34.86 -26.61 -31.69
#